data_AF-A0AAW1XQP4-F1
#
_entry.id   AF-A0AAW1XQP4-F1
#
_cell.length_a   1.000
_cell.length_b   1.000
_cell.length_c   1.000
_cell.angle_alpha   90.00
_cell.angle_beta   90.00
_cell.angle_gamma   90.00
#
_symmetry.space_group_name_H-M   'P 1'
#
loop_
_entity.id
_entity.type
_entity.pdbx_description
1 polymer ?
#
loop_
_entity_poly.entity_id
_entity_poly.type
_entity_poly.pdbx_seq_one_letter_code
_entity_poly.pdbx_strand_id
1 'polypeptide(L)'
;MYISNCEKLKIDIQNLNSLEELSIEDCGGLHKLTSLRDLSILGIDDRDLVSFPTVEKENKNEMMLQLPKSLVYIHINGFPNLKKLSNNFQFLTSLEQLDICDCPKLASIPEEGLPRSLERLEISMCPLLEERCKGRYWPKIARIPFVQIDNKLIHK
;
A
#
# COMPACT_ATOMS: atom_id res chain seq x y z
N MET A 1 -5.39 -12.33 4.40
CA MET A 1 -4.97 -13.12 3.23
C MET A 1 -3.50 -12.83 2.99
N TYR A 2 -2.64 -13.81 3.28
CA TYR A 2 -1.19 -13.70 3.14
C TYR A 2 -0.83 -13.97 1.68
N ILE A 3 -0.04 -13.10 1.06
CA ILE A 3 0.47 -13.29 -0.30
C ILE A 3 1.96 -13.03 -0.23
N SER A 4 2.76 -14.08 -0.41
CA SER A 4 4.22 -13.98 -0.55
C SER A 4 4.65 -14.59 -1.89
N ASN A 5 5.69 -13.99 -2.48
CA ASN A 5 6.45 -14.45 -3.64
C ASN A 5 5.84 -14.13 -5.04
N CYS A 6 6.03 -12.87 -5.46
CA CYS A 6 5.52 -12.29 -6.71
C CYS A 6 6.40 -12.57 -7.94
N GLU A 7 6.48 -13.82 -8.41
CA GLU A 7 6.94 -14.05 -9.79
C GLU A 7 5.97 -14.84 -10.67
N LYS A 8 4.99 -15.56 -10.09
CA LYS A 8 3.95 -16.20 -10.88
C LYS A 8 2.63 -16.35 -10.14
N LEU A 9 1.61 -15.67 -10.58
CA LEU A 9 0.45 -15.38 -9.76
C LEU A 9 -0.88 -15.53 -10.57
N LYS A 10 -1.13 -16.70 -11.16
CA LYS A 10 -2.39 -17.01 -11.88
C LYS A 10 -3.56 -17.27 -10.92
N ILE A 11 -4.73 -16.62 -11.11
CA ILE A 11 -6.00 -17.06 -10.47
C ILE A 11 -7.25 -16.88 -11.36
N ASP A 12 -8.15 -17.87 -11.30
CA ASP A 12 -9.44 -18.03 -11.98
C ASP A 12 -10.63 -17.67 -11.04
N ILE A 13 -11.70 -17.08 -11.59
CA ILE A 13 -12.59 -16.12 -10.88
C ILE A 13 -13.99 -16.68 -10.56
N GLN A 14 -14.18 -17.99 -10.40
CA GLN A 14 -15.54 -18.55 -10.31
C GLN A 14 -16.04 -18.92 -8.90
N ASN A 15 -15.30 -18.70 -7.79
CA ASN A 15 -15.75 -19.25 -6.49
C ASN A 15 -15.21 -18.59 -5.18
N LEU A 16 -15.33 -17.26 -5.03
CA LEU A 16 -14.72 -16.50 -3.91
C LEU A 16 -15.56 -16.43 -2.62
N ASN A 17 -16.02 -17.56 -2.08
CA ASN A 17 -16.65 -17.60 -0.74
C ASN A 17 -15.76 -18.21 0.37
N SER A 18 -14.56 -18.72 0.08
CA SER A 18 -13.80 -19.49 1.09
C SER A 18 -12.27 -19.57 0.95
N LEU A 19 -11.55 -18.64 0.30
CA LEU A 19 -10.10 -18.81 0.10
C LEU A 19 -9.18 -18.07 1.09
N GLU A 20 -8.17 -18.81 1.58
CA GLU A 20 -7.14 -18.43 2.56
C GLU A 20 -5.79 -18.00 1.93
N GLU A 21 -5.59 -18.07 0.60
CA GLU A 21 -4.36 -17.59 -0.09
C GLU A 21 -4.67 -16.96 -1.46
N LEU A 22 -3.91 -15.95 -1.89
CA LEU A 22 -4.08 -15.21 -3.16
C LEU A 22 -2.74 -15.00 -3.88
N SER A 23 -2.81 -14.93 -5.20
CA SER A 23 -1.69 -14.81 -6.13
C SER A 23 -2.14 -13.86 -7.27
N ILE A 24 -1.59 -12.63 -7.44
CA ILE A 24 -1.93 -11.69 -8.57
C ILE A 24 -0.80 -11.38 -9.63
N GLU A 25 -0.72 -12.08 -10.77
CA GLU A 25 0.38 -11.96 -11.80
C GLU A 25 0.20 -10.72 -12.64
N ASP A 26 -0.98 -10.12 -12.54
CA ASP A 26 -1.31 -8.92 -13.25
C ASP A 26 -2.19 -8.07 -12.34
N CYS A 27 -1.53 -7.24 -11.55
CA CYS A 27 -2.15 -6.43 -10.52
C CYS A 27 -3.25 -5.51 -11.10
N GLY A 28 -3.26 -5.23 -12.41
CA GLY A 28 -4.24 -4.35 -13.05
C GLY A 28 -5.71 -4.78 -12.95
N GLY A 29 -6.04 -5.94 -12.37
CA GLY A 29 -7.41 -6.37 -12.07
C GLY A 29 -7.97 -5.97 -10.70
N LEU A 30 -7.16 -5.46 -9.75
CA LEU A 30 -7.59 -5.21 -8.36
C LEU A 30 -8.82 -4.28 -8.24
N HIS A 31 -8.93 -3.28 -9.12
CA HIS A 31 -10.06 -2.35 -9.14
C HIS A 31 -11.42 -3.01 -9.34
N LYS A 32 -11.47 -4.23 -9.91
CA LYS A 32 -12.69 -4.99 -10.13
C LYS A 32 -13.22 -5.64 -8.87
N LEU A 33 -12.39 -5.76 -7.84
CA LEU A 33 -12.76 -6.31 -6.53
C LEU A 33 -13.47 -5.24 -5.71
N THR A 34 -14.63 -4.78 -6.18
CA THR A 34 -15.37 -3.65 -5.61
C THR A 34 -15.88 -3.90 -4.18
N SER A 35 -15.89 -5.15 -3.70
CA SER A 35 -16.21 -5.50 -2.31
C SER A 35 -14.97 -5.68 -1.43
N LEU A 36 -13.76 -5.55 -1.96
CA LEU A 36 -12.52 -5.77 -1.20
C LEU A 36 -12.32 -4.65 -0.18
N ARG A 37 -12.30 -5.01 1.09
CA ARG A 37 -12.13 -4.09 2.24
C ARG A 37 -10.71 -4.09 2.76
N ASP A 38 -10.04 -5.23 2.69
CA ASP A 38 -8.74 -5.47 3.31
C ASP A 38 -7.76 -5.96 2.25
N LEU A 39 -6.63 -5.27 2.12
CA LEU A 39 -5.56 -5.68 1.23
C LEU A 39 -4.26 -5.77 2.02
N SER A 40 -3.63 -6.94 1.98
CA SER A 40 -2.28 -7.14 2.52
C SER A 40 -1.37 -7.61 1.40
N ILE A 41 -0.24 -6.92 1.23
CA ILE A 41 0.79 -7.28 0.24
C ILE A 41 2.12 -7.51 0.94
N LEU A 42 2.77 -8.64 0.64
CA LEU A 42 4.08 -8.99 1.18
C LEU A 42 5.06 -9.14 0.02
N GLY A 43 6.12 -8.34 0.05
CA GLY A 43 7.14 -8.26 -0.98
C GLY A 43 8.45 -8.91 -0.60
N ILE A 44 8.44 -9.94 0.23
CA ILE A 44 9.67 -10.60 0.71
C ILE A 44 10.53 -10.96 -0.51
N ASP A 45 11.69 -10.33 -0.62
CA ASP A 45 12.64 -10.43 -1.74
C ASP A 45 12.19 -9.89 -3.12
N ASP A 46 11.04 -9.21 -3.22
CA ASP A 46 10.59 -8.51 -4.42
C ASP A 46 11.43 -7.25 -4.68
N ARG A 47 12.30 -7.35 -5.68
CA ARG A 47 13.22 -6.28 -6.08
C ARG A 47 12.68 -5.44 -7.23
N ASP A 48 11.56 -5.80 -7.81
CA ASP A 48 11.05 -5.15 -9.02
C ASP A 48 10.04 -4.05 -8.67
N LEU A 49 9.32 -4.19 -7.55
CA LEU A 49 8.37 -3.18 -7.12
C LEU A 49 9.05 -1.91 -6.60
N VAL A 50 9.16 -0.89 -7.46
CA VAL A 50 9.76 0.41 -7.11
C VAL A 50 8.71 1.43 -6.64
N SER A 51 7.43 1.26 -7.01
CA SER A 51 6.34 2.15 -6.59
C SER A 51 5.03 1.41 -6.46
N PHE A 52 4.22 1.77 -5.47
CA PHE A 52 2.93 1.12 -5.23
C PHE A 52 1.79 2.14 -5.05
N PRO A 53 0.63 1.93 -5.70
CA PRO A 53 0.43 1.11 -6.88
C PRO A 53 1.35 1.45 -8.07
N THR A 54 1.77 0.45 -8.85
CA THR A 54 2.65 0.62 -10.02
C THR A 54 1.97 1.37 -11.16
N VAL A 55 2.74 2.21 -11.85
CA VAL A 55 2.38 2.82 -13.15
C VAL A 55 3.52 2.49 -14.10
N GLU A 56 3.31 1.53 -15.01
CA GLU A 56 4.28 1.26 -16.08
C GLU A 56 4.05 2.24 -17.22
N LYS A 57 5.08 2.99 -17.59
CA LYS A 57 5.01 4.11 -18.55
C LYS A 57 5.51 3.76 -19.95
N GLU A 58 5.50 2.50 -20.36
CA GLU A 58 6.20 2.12 -21.59
C GLU A 58 5.33 1.75 -22.80
N ASN A 59 3.99 1.74 -22.71
CA ASN A 59 3.14 1.60 -23.91
C ASN A 59 1.77 2.28 -23.73
N LYS A 60 1.19 2.79 -24.83
CA LYS A 60 -0.10 3.52 -24.90
C LYS A 60 -1.35 2.76 -24.39
N ASN A 61 -1.16 1.56 -23.86
CA ASN A 61 -2.18 0.74 -23.21
C ASN A 61 -1.83 0.65 -21.73
N GLU A 62 -2.09 1.74 -21.01
CA GLU A 62 -1.74 1.90 -19.60
C GLU A 62 -2.52 0.88 -18.73
N MET A 63 -1.86 -0.14 -18.19
CA MET A 63 -2.38 -0.86 -17.02
C MET A 63 -2.00 -0.10 -15.77
N MET A 64 -2.84 0.87 -15.41
CA MET A 64 -2.76 1.49 -14.10
C MET A 64 -3.17 0.45 -13.06
N LEU A 65 -2.28 0.16 -12.10
CA LEU A 65 -2.70 -0.56 -10.91
C LEU A 65 -3.67 0.34 -10.12
N GLN A 66 -4.96 0.11 -10.32
CA GLN A 66 -6.02 0.79 -9.61
C GLN A 66 -6.47 -0.08 -8.45
N LEU A 67 -6.44 0.51 -7.26
CA LEU A 67 -6.94 -0.12 -6.03
C LEU A 67 -8.45 0.14 -5.91
N PRO A 68 -9.24 -0.82 -5.42
CA PRO A 68 -10.67 -0.63 -5.24
C PRO A 68 -10.93 0.42 -4.14
N LYS A 69 -11.86 1.35 -4.41
CA LYS A 69 -12.21 2.45 -3.48
C LYS A 69 -12.91 1.98 -2.20
N SER A 70 -13.33 0.71 -2.15
CA SER A 70 -13.92 0.05 -0.98
C SER A 70 -12.88 -0.36 0.06
N LEU A 71 -11.58 -0.29 -0.25
CA LEU A 71 -10.53 -0.61 0.72
C LEU A 71 -10.62 0.31 1.93
N VAL A 72 -10.63 -0.34 3.09
CA VAL A 72 -10.63 0.24 4.43
C VAL A 72 -9.29 0.01 5.11
N TYR A 73 -8.64 -1.10 4.80
CA TYR A 73 -7.34 -1.46 5.36
C TYR A 73 -6.34 -1.85 4.26
N ILE A 74 -5.13 -1.27 4.34
CA ILE A 74 -3.99 -1.66 3.52
C ILE A 74 -2.80 -1.96 4.42
N HIS A 75 -2.19 -3.12 4.19
CA HIS A 75 -0.91 -3.52 4.78
C HIS A 75 0.13 -3.75 3.70
N ILE A 76 1.28 -3.09 3.82
CA ILE A 76 2.42 -3.22 2.91
C ILE A 76 3.61 -3.70 3.71
N ASN A 77 4.18 -4.86 3.37
CA ASN A 77 5.29 -5.43 4.12
C ASN A 77 6.41 -5.93 3.22
N GLY A 78 7.65 -5.70 3.61
CA GLY A 78 8.79 -6.48 3.14
C GLY A 78 9.31 -6.13 1.76
N PHE A 79 9.01 -4.97 1.17
CA PHE A 79 9.47 -4.61 -0.18
C PHE A 79 10.83 -3.90 -0.18
N PRO A 80 11.95 -4.59 -0.52
CA PRO A 80 13.29 -4.03 -0.43
C PRO A 80 13.58 -2.89 -1.41
N ASN A 81 12.86 -2.81 -2.53
CA ASN A 81 13.07 -1.80 -3.57
C ASN A 81 11.94 -0.78 -3.72
N LEU A 82 10.88 -0.86 -2.90
CA LEU A 82 9.78 0.11 -2.92
C LEU A 82 10.29 1.48 -2.49
N LYS A 83 10.24 2.48 -3.38
CA LYS A 83 10.73 3.84 -3.13
C LYS A 83 9.65 4.83 -2.79
N LYS A 84 8.44 4.63 -3.33
CA LYS A 84 7.35 5.61 -3.24
C LYS A 84 5.96 4.97 -3.24
N LEU A 85 5.05 5.55 -2.47
CA LEU A 85 3.62 5.37 -2.69
C LEU A 85 3.15 6.31 -3.80
N SER A 86 2.31 5.81 -4.72
CA SER A 86 1.80 6.61 -5.84
C SER A 86 0.67 7.52 -5.40
N ASN A 87 0.40 8.55 -6.22
CA ASN A 87 -0.67 9.52 -5.95
C ASN A 87 -2.08 8.92 -5.99
N ASN A 88 -2.23 7.65 -6.35
CA ASN A 88 -3.53 6.97 -6.38
C ASN A 88 -4.12 6.74 -4.99
N PHE A 89 -3.29 6.73 -3.94
CA PHE A 89 -3.75 6.59 -2.55
C PHE A 89 -4.75 7.68 -2.14
N GLN A 90 -4.65 8.89 -2.69
CA GLN A 90 -5.59 9.98 -2.37
C GLN A 90 -7.04 9.65 -2.75
N PHE A 91 -7.25 8.73 -3.70
CA PHE A 91 -8.56 8.35 -4.22
C PHE A 91 -9.21 7.21 -3.44
N LEU A 92 -8.52 6.63 -2.45
CA LEU A 92 -9.05 5.60 -1.57
C LEU A 92 -9.89 6.23 -0.46
N THR A 93 -11.08 6.71 -0.84
CA THR A 93 -11.96 7.52 0.02
C THR A 93 -12.53 6.77 1.22
N SER A 94 -12.40 5.44 1.25
CA SER A 94 -12.85 4.59 2.37
C SER A 94 -11.68 4.10 3.23
N LEU A 95 -10.43 4.43 2.89
CA LEU A 95 -9.27 3.88 3.59
C LEU A 95 -9.15 4.49 4.98
N GLU A 96 -9.31 3.67 6.02
CA GLU A 96 -9.26 4.06 7.42
C GLU A 96 -7.90 3.71 8.06
N GLN A 97 -7.24 2.65 7.59
CA GLN A 97 -5.96 2.21 8.14
C GLN A 97 -4.93 1.87 7.05
N LEU A 98 -3.70 2.35 7.26
CA LEU A 98 -2.54 2.08 6.43
C LEU A 98 -1.35 1.68 7.29
N ASP A 99 -0.90 0.45 7.09
CA ASP A 99 0.24 -0.12 7.81
C ASP A 99 1.36 -0.41 6.82
N ILE A 100 2.56 0.06 7.14
CA ILE A 100 3.75 -0.11 6.30
C ILE A 100 4.90 -0.65 7.15
N CYS A 101 5.43 -1.78 6.74
CA CYS A 101 6.41 -2.55 7.47
C CYS A 101 7.56 -2.97 6.54
N ASP A 102 8.79 -2.95 7.04
CA ASP A 102 9.97 -3.54 6.37
C ASP A 102 10.14 -3.12 4.89
N CYS A 103 10.02 -1.82 4.61
CA CYS A 103 10.23 -1.24 3.28
C CYS A 103 11.43 -0.27 3.33
N PRO A 104 12.68 -0.76 3.32
CA PRO A 104 13.85 0.02 3.69
C PRO A 104 14.17 1.18 2.76
N LYS A 105 13.75 1.12 1.49
CA LYS A 105 13.96 2.18 0.48
C LYS A 105 12.77 3.13 0.34
N LEU A 106 11.67 2.89 1.05
CA LEU A 106 10.48 3.71 0.94
C LEU A 106 10.76 5.07 1.57
N ALA A 107 10.68 6.12 0.77
CA ALA A 107 11.11 7.44 1.18
C ALA A 107 10.03 8.51 0.98
N SER A 108 8.89 8.18 0.38
CA SER A 108 7.84 9.17 0.11
C SER A 108 6.43 8.61 0.23
N ILE A 109 5.59 9.34 0.94
CA ILE A 109 4.12 9.29 0.81
C ILE A 109 3.67 10.08 -0.43
N PRO A 110 2.39 9.95 -0.87
CA PRO A 110 1.85 10.68 -2.00
C PRO A 110 2.03 12.20 -1.87
N GLU A 111 2.25 12.89 -3.00
CA GLU A 111 2.46 14.33 -3.02
C GLU A 111 1.22 15.10 -2.55
N GLU A 112 0.06 14.68 -3.05
CA GLU A 112 -1.27 15.18 -2.64
C GLU A 112 -1.69 14.76 -1.23
N GLY A 113 -0.88 13.92 -0.57
CA GLY A 113 -1.12 13.41 0.76
C GLY A 113 -1.93 12.12 0.80
N LEU A 114 -2.11 11.60 2.01
CA LEU A 114 -2.90 10.39 2.27
C LEU A 114 -4.41 10.69 2.22
N PRO A 115 -5.27 9.68 1.98
CA PRO A 115 -6.72 9.86 1.91
C PRO A 115 -7.32 10.46 3.19
N ARG A 116 -8.32 11.33 3.07
CA ARG A 116 -8.91 12.06 4.22
C ARG A 116 -9.60 11.16 5.23
N SER A 117 -10.09 10.00 4.80
CA SER A 117 -10.69 8.97 5.65
C SER A 117 -9.69 8.27 6.57
N LEU A 118 -8.38 8.45 6.35
CA LEU A 118 -7.36 7.72 7.10
C LEU A 118 -7.35 8.13 8.57
N GLU A 119 -7.65 7.17 9.43
CA GLU A 119 -7.74 7.30 10.89
C GLU A 119 -6.48 6.78 11.59
N ARG A 120 -5.80 5.80 10.98
CA ARG A 120 -4.63 5.13 11.53
C ARG A 120 -3.52 4.99 10.50
N LEU A 121 -2.31 5.38 10.91
CA LEU A 121 -1.08 5.18 10.16
C LEU A 121 -0.03 4.52 11.05
N GLU A 122 0.46 3.36 10.64
CA GLU A 122 1.54 2.65 11.30
C GLU A 122 2.72 2.46 10.35
N ILE A 123 3.91 2.87 10.78
CA ILE A 123 5.14 2.75 10.00
C ILE A 123 6.21 2.10 10.89
N SER A 124 6.78 0.99 10.43
CA SER A 124 7.85 0.28 11.14
C SER A 124 8.88 -0.28 10.18
N MET A 125 10.14 -0.32 10.60
CA MET A 125 11.26 -0.84 9.81
C MET A 125 11.37 -0.16 8.43
N CYS A 126 11.02 1.12 8.36
CA CYS A 126 11.05 1.94 7.14
C CYS A 126 11.92 3.20 7.36
N PRO A 127 13.23 3.08 7.60
CA PRO A 127 14.07 4.13 8.16
C PRO A 127 13.98 5.48 7.42
N LEU A 128 13.97 5.47 6.09
CA LEU A 128 13.88 6.69 5.28
C LEU A 128 12.51 7.39 5.41
N LEU A 129 11.43 6.62 5.51
CA LEU A 129 10.09 7.16 5.68
C LEU A 129 9.90 7.66 7.11
N GLU A 130 10.32 6.88 8.11
CA GLU A 130 10.24 7.23 9.52
C GLU A 130 10.92 8.57 9.83
N GLU A 131 12.13 8.78 9.31
CA GLU A 131 12.86 10.05 9.43
C GLU A 131 12.07 11.22 8.83
N ARG A 132 11.52 11.03 7.63
CA ARG A 132 10.79 12.09 6.92
C ARG A 132 9.43 12.41 7.55
N CYS A 133 8.76 11.41 8.12
CA CYS A 133 7.49 11.56 8.87
C CYS A 133 7.65 12.37 10.15
N LYS A 134 8.81 12.26 10.83
CA LYS A 134 9.16 13.09 11.99
C LYS A 134 9.58 14.51 11.61
N GLY A 135 9.91 14.75 10.33
CA GLY A 135 10.28 16.06 9.81
C GLY A 135 9.24 16.59 8.81
N ARG A 136 9.65 16.70 7.54
CA ARG A 136 8.90 17.40 6.49
C ARG A 136 7.52 16.81 6.14
N TYR A 137 7.24 15.55 6.45
CA TYR A 137 5.93 14.94 6.21
C TYR A 137 4.98 15.06 7.40
N TRP A 138 5.46 15.55 8.56
CA TRP A 138 4.59 15.75 9.72
C TRP A 138 3.32 16.54 9.40
N PRO A 139 3.34 17.68 8.67
CA PRO A 139 2.13 18.43 8.34
C PRO A 139 1.11 17.64 7.50
N LYS A 140 1.55 16.61 6.76
CA LYS A 140 0.68 15.77 5.93
C LYS A 140 0.01 14.64 6.72
N ILE A 141 0.60 14.24 7.84
CA ILE A 141 0.12 13.11 8.67
C ILE A 141 -0.44 13.57 10.03
N ALA A 142 -0.17 14.81 10.46
CA ALA A 142 -0.62 15.34 11.75
C ALA A 142 -2.15 15.41 11.92
N ARG A 143 -2.90 15.36 10.82
CA ARG A 143 -4.37 15.28 10.84
C ARG A 143 -4.92 13.89 11.15
N ILE A 144 -4.07 12.85 11.07
CA ILE A 144 -4.47 11.47 11.28
C ILE A 144 -4.57 11.28 12.80
N PRO A 145 -5.73 10.84 13.33
CA PRO A 145 -5.93 10.60 14.75
C PRO A 145 -4.83 9.74 15.36
N PHE A 146 -4.57 8.55 14.79
CA PHE A 146 -3.57 7.64 15.32
C PHE A 146 -2.35 7.53 14.40
N VAL A 147 -1.17 7.91 14.92
CA VAL A 147 0.10 7.76 14.21
C VAL A 147 1.13 7.04 15.08
N GLN A 148 1.60 5.89 14.62
CA GLN A 148 2.67 5.11 15.25
C GLN A 148 3.86 4.97 14.29
N ILE A 149 5.07 5.28 14.77
CA ILE A 149 6.30 5.21 14.00
C ILE A 149 7.37 4.53 14.84
N ASP A 150 8.02 3.47 14.33
CA ASP A 150 9.07 2.73 15.05
C ASP A 150 8.59 2.23 16.43
N ASN A 151 7.40 1.61 16.44
CA ASN A 151 6.70 1.13 17.65
C ASN A 151 6.48 2.21 18.74
N LYS A 152 6.59 3.49 18.38
CA LYS A 152 6.34 4.63 19.26
C LYS A 152 5.10 5.38 18.80
N LEU A 153 4.14 5.52 19.71
CA LEU A 153 2.97 6.36 19.50
C LEU A 153 3.43 7.82 19.41
N ILE A 154 3.16 8.47 18.28
CA ILE A 154 3.51 9.88 18.07
C ILE A 154 2.33 10.78 18.43
N HIS A 155 1.10 10.36 18.09
CA HIS A 155 -0.12 11.12 18.37
C HIS A 155 -1.37 10.23 18.38
N LYS A 156 -2.38 10.64 19.17
CA LYS A 156 -3.71 10.07 19.33
C LYS A 156 -4.74 11.19 19.50
#